data_AF-A0A091R6B0-F1
#
_entry.id   AF-A0A091R6B0-F1
#
_cell.length_a   1.000
_cell.length_b   1.000
_cell.length_c   1.000
_cell.angle_alpha   90.00
_cell.angle_beta   90.00
_cell.angle_gamma   90.00
#
_symmetry.space_group_name_H-M   'P 1'
#
loop_
_entity.id
_entity.type
_entity.pdbx_description
1 polymer ?
#
loop_
_entity_poly.entity_id
_entity_poly.type
_entity_poly.pdbx_seq_one_letter_code
_entity_poly.pdbx_strand_id
1 'polypeptide(L)' 'SPTSQKLECSICLELFRVPVTLPCGHSFCKRCISDHW' A
#
# COMPACT_ATOMS: atom_id res chain seq x y z
N SER A 1 -10.69 9.96 -17.29
CA SER A 1 -10.69 10.84 -16.10
C SER A 1 -9.47 10.53 -15.26
N PRO A 2 -8.81 11.53 -14.65
CA PRO A 2 -7.45 11.40 -14.13
C PRO A 2 -7.42 10.24 -13.15
N THR A 3 -6.55 9.29 -13.47
CA THR A 3 -6.31 8.03 -12.78
C THR A 3 -6.38 8.25 -11.28
N SER A 4 -7.42 7.69 -10.64
CA SER A 4 -7.47 7.51 -9.19
C SER A 4 -6.21 6.74 -8.83
N GLN A 5 -5.17 7.45 -8.43
CA GLN A 5 -3.88 6.86 -8.11
C GLN A 5 -4.17 5.92 -6.95
N LYS A 6 -3.80 4.66 -7.12
CA LYS A 6 -4.11 3.54 -6.22
C LYS A 6 -3.66 3.88 -4.79
N LEU A 7 -4.53 4.50 -3.99
CA LEU A 7 -4.31 4.82 -2.58
C LEU A 7 -4.69 3.62 -1.68
N GLU A 8 -4.72 2.41 -2.24
CA GLU A 8 -5.21 1.21 -1.58
C GLU A 8 -4.09 0.17 -1.44
N CYS A 9 -4.05 -0.48 -0.27
CA CYS A 9 -3.12 -1.56 0.01
C CYS A 9 -3.64 -2.88 -0.55
N SER A 10 -2.87 -3.53 -1.43
CA SER A 10 -3.26 -4.80 -2.03
C SER A 10 -3.29 -6.00 -1.07
N ILE A 11 -2.85 -5.84 0.19
CA ILE A 11 -2.92 -6.88 1.22
C ILE A 11 -4.25 -6.81 1.96
N CYS A 12 -4.61 -5.64 2.49
CA CYS A 12 -5.85 -5.48 3.27
C CYS A 12 -7.02 -4.93 2.45
N LEU A 13 -6.80 -4.52 1.20
CA LEU A 13 -7.78 -3.91 0.29
C LEU A 13 -8.45 -2.66 0.86
N GLU A 14 -7.70 -1.91 1.69
CA GLU A 14 -8.14 -0.67 2.33
C GLU A 14 -7.23 0.49 1.95
N LEU A 15 -7.70 1.71 2.15
CA LEU A 15 -6.88 2.90 1.96
C LEU A 15 -5.62 2.88 2.85
N PHE A 16 -4.51 3.39 2.32
CA PHE A 16 -3.27 3.46 3.06
C PHE A 16 -3.41 4.33 4.31
N ARG A 17 -3.18 3.74 5.49
CA ARG A 17 -3.07 4.51 6.75
C ARG A 17 -1.65 5.01 7.00
N VAL A 18 -0.65 4.17 6.75
CA VAL A 18 0.78 4.49 6.85
C VAL A 18 1.50 3.72 5.73
N PRO A 19 1.59 4.28 4.52
CA PRO A 19 2.18 3.56 3.39
C PRO A 19 3.70 3.42 3.57
N VAL A 20 4.21 2.24 3.24
CA VAL A 20 5.63 1.95 3.07
C VAL A 20 5.82 1.59 1.60
N THR A 21 6.66 2.35 0.90
CA THR A 21 7.00 2.12 -0.51
C THR A 21 8.27 1.28 -0.59
N LEU A 22 8.18 0.11 -1.19
CA LEU A 22 9.34 -0.75 -1.46
C LEU A 22 10.19 -0.18 -2.62
N PRO A 23 11.47 -0.58 -2.75
CA PRO A 23 12.31 -0.17 -3.87
C PRO A 23 11.73 -0.50 -5.25
N CYS A 24 10.86 -1.52 -5.35
CA CYS A 24 10.15 -1.87 -6.59
C CYS A 24 8.99 -0.92 -6.92
N GLY A 25 8.72 0.10 -6.09
CA GLY A 25 7.67 1.11 -6.30
C GLY A 25 6.30 0.75 -5.73
N HIS A 26 6.09 -0.47 -5.24
CA HIS A 26 4.83 -0.85 -4.61
C HIS A 26 4.71 -0.32 -3.18
N SER A 27 3.51 0.13 -2.81
CA SER A 27 3.20 0.65 -1.47
C SER A 27 2.21 -0.25 -0.73
N PHE A 28 2.45 -0.43 0.58
CA PHE A 28 1.60 -1.23 1.47
C PHE A 28 1.40 -0.51 2.80
N CYS A 29 0.36 -0.87 3.57
CA CYS A 29 0.26 -0.42 4.95
C CYS A 29 1.46 -0.97 5.76
N LYS A 30 2.05 -0.14 6.64
CA LYS A 30 3.14 -0.55 7.54
C LYS A 30 2.81 -1.85 8.30
N ARG A 31 1.59 -1.96 8.84
CA ARG A 31 1.07 -3.19 9.47
C ARG A 31 1.19 -4.38 8.52
N CYS A 32 0.63 -4.26 7.33
CA CYS A 32 0.53 -5.35 6.37
C CYS A 32 1.91 -5.82 5.89
N ILE A 33 2.86 -4.90 5.65
CA ILE A 33 4.21 -5.32 5.26
C ILE A 33 4.99 -5.91 6.44
N SER A 34 4.76 -5.45 7.68
CA SER A 34 5.40 -6.03 8.87
C SER A 34 4.85 -7.41 9.26
N ASP A 35 3.58 -7.70 9.00
CA ASP A 35 2.94 -8.98 9.34
C ASP A 35 3.21 -10.08 8.28
N HIS A 36 3.56 -9.71 7.05
CA HIS A 36 3.80 -10.63 5.92
C HIS A 36 5.28 -10.81 5.53
N TRP A 37 6.20 -10.13 6.23
CA TRP A 37 7.66 -10.29 6.16
C TRP A 37 8.11 -11.23 7.28
#